data_AF-A0A6N2BQL0-F1
#
_entry.id   AF-A0A6N2BQL0-F1
#
_cell.length_a   1.000
_cell.length_b   1.000
_cell.length_c   1.000
_cell.angle_alpha   90.00
_cell.angle_beta   90.00
_cell.angle_gamma   90.00
#
_symmetry.space_group_name_H-M   'P 1'
#
loop_
_entity.id
_entity.type
_entity.pdbx_description
1 polymer ?
#
loop_
_entity_poly.entity_id
_entity_poly.type
_entity_poly.pdbx_seq_one_letter_code
_entity_poly.pdbx_strand_id
1 'polypeptide(L)'
;MKFTNMKLQARKAVRAYFVRNWTIEDLMNNDEIPEHACASLRTVYLTLLCALWSFSFGSFLQLIWEAGGRFTVLSSAASLPCLYFISPLRVRTKVSLLMFAACNMGASFGLYIEYLFRMNQILVVSLYAGPTLGIGTFWIDSLLSRERREIYINCLTYPFSLMLATYVVRTFEVINIHVAHWLLKVCVVLALFLGYVVVYSQEILYDAHFREINFVNRTLTIFFHLPGIVVHAARLCLGANIEQHRQN
;
A
#
# COMPACT_ATOMS: atom_id res chain seq x y z
N MET A 1 9.43 14.73 -33.47
CA MET A 1 9.30 13.29 -33.12
C MET A 1 7.85 12.87 -33.39
N LYS A 2 7.59 11.88 -34.27
CA LYS A 2 6.22 11.52 -34.71
C LYS A 2 5.43 10.86 -33.57
N PHE A 3 4.17 11.26 -33.37
CA PHE A 3 3.27 10.81 -32.30
C PHE A 3 3.09 9.27 -32.24
N THR A 4 3.17 8.60 -33.39
CA THR A 4 3.16 7.13 -33.50
C THR A 4 4.37 6.45 -32.86
N ASN A 5 5.56 7.06 -32.93
CA ASN A 5 6.75 6.54 -32.25
C ASN A 5 6.65 6.73 -30.73
N MET A 6 6.07 7.83 -30.25
CA MET A 6 5.80 8.03 -28.83
C MET A 6 4.80 7.00 -28.28
N LYS A 7 3.72 6.71 -29.00
CA LYS A 7 2.78 5.65 -28.61
C LYS A 7 3.43 4.28 -28.56
N LEU A 8 4.26 3.93 -29.55
CA LEU A 8 4.98 2.65 -29.57
C LEU A 8 5.98 2.54 -28.42
N GLN A 9 6.69 3.62 -28.12
CA GLN A 9 7.66 3.69 -27.03
C GLN A 9 6.97 3.62 -25.66
N ALA A 10 5.83 4.31 -25.49
CA ALA A 10 4.98 4.19 -24.32
C ALA A 10 4.43 2.76 -24.16
N ARG A 11 3.96 2.13 -25.23
CA ARG A 11 3.49 0.73 -25.19
C ARG A 11 4.60 -0.24 -24.83
N LYS A 12 5.81 -0.04 -25.36
CA LYS A 12 6.99 -0.85 -25.01
C LYS A 12 7.43 -0.62 -23.56
N ALA A 13 7.38 0.62 -23.06
CA ALA A 13 7.68 0.94 -21.67
C ALA A 13 6.67 0.31 -20.71
N VAL A 14 5.37 0.38 -21.03
CA VAL A 14 4.30 -0.28 -20.26
C VAL A 14 4.47 -1.80 -20.32
N ARG A 15 4.76 -2.36 -21.50
CA ARG A 15 5.01 -3.80 -21.63
C ARG A 15 6.23 -4.24 -20.83
N ALA A 16 7.32 -3.47 -20.87
CA ALA A 16 8.51 -3.71 -20.06
C ALA A 16 8.24 -3.59 -18.55
N TYR A 17 7.32 -2.71 -18.14
CA TYR A 17 6.87 -2.61 -16.75
C TYR A 17 6.09 -3.86 -16.28
N PHE A 18 5.36 -4.52 -17.19
CA PHE A 18 4.63 -5.76 -16.90
C PHE A 18 5.42 -7.05 -17.18
N VAL A 19 6.54 -6.98 -17.91
CA VAL A 19 7.45 -8.11 -18.10
C VAL A 19 8.25 -8.27 -16.81
N ARG A 20 7.81 -9.20 -15.97
CA ARG A 20 8.51 -9.60 -14.76
C ARG A 20 9.50 -10.71 -15.11
N ASN A 21 10.65 -10.71 -14.42
CA ASN A 21 11.66 -11.76 -14.57
C ASN A 21 11.33 -13.05 -13.79
N TRP A 22 10.12 -13.13 -13.23
CA TRP A 22 9.63 -14.23 -12.41
C TRP A 22 8.20 -14.61 -12.83
N THR A 23 7.84 -15.87 -12.62
CA THR A 23 6.58 -16.50 -13.04
C THR A 23 5.65 -16.78 -11.86
N ILE A 24 4.36 -17.04 -12.12
CA ILE A 24 3.41 -17.39 -11.05
C ILE A 24 3.85 -18.65 -10.28
N GLU A 25 4.56 -19.58 -10.94
CA GLU A 25 5.13 -20.76 -10.30
C GLU A 25 6.18 -20.37 -9.25
N ASP A 26 7.02 -19.37 -9.53
CA ASP A 26 8.01 -18.85 -8.57
C ASP A 26 7.37 -18.18 -7.34
N LEU A 27 6.16 -17.63 -7.51
CA LEU A 27 5.36 -17.05 -6.43
C LEU A 27 4.74 -18.13 -5.54
N MET A 28 4.31 -19.24 -6.13
CA MET A 28 3.63 -20.35 -5.47
C MET A 28 4.56 -21.44 -4.95
N ASN A 29 5.87 -21.31 -5.22
CA ASN A 29 6.87 -22.27 -4.82
C ASN A 29 7.05 -22.31 -3.29
N ASN A 30 7.30 -23.50 -2.76
CA ASN A 30 7.57 -23.75 -1.34
C ASN A 30 9.05 -23.54 -0.96
N ASP A 31 9.88 -23.15 -1.92
CA ASP A 31 11.30 -22.92 -1.66
C ASP A 31 11.53 -21.90 -0.54
N GLU A 32 12.48 -22.25 0.34
CA GLU A 32 12.94 -21.35 1.39
C GLU A 32 13.54 -20.07 0.81
N ILE A 33 13.22 -18.96 1.44
CA ILE A 33 13.78 -17.67 1.07
C ILE A 33 15.26 -17.59 1.51
N PRO A 34 16.19 -17.22 0.61
CA PRO A 34 17.60 -16.98 0.97
C PRO A 34 17.71 -15.96 2.10
N GLU A 35 18.61 -16.20 3.05
CA GLU A 35 18.69 -15.43 4.31
C GLU A 35 18.87 -13.92 4.09
N HIS A 36 19.79 -13.58 3.19
CA HIS A 36 20.09 -12.21 2.82
C HIS A 36 18.87 -11.47 2.23
N ALA A 37 18.10 -12.16 1.38
CA ALA A 37 16.91 -11.59 0.75
C ALA A 37 15.76 -11.45 1.75
N CYS A 38 15.61 -12.41 2.66
CA CYS A 38 14.65 -12.34 3.77
C CYS A 38 14.95 -11.15 4.71
N ALA A 39 16.21 -10.93 5.08
CA ALA A 39 16.62 -9.80 5.92
C ALA A 39 16.31 -8.43 5.27
N SER A 40 16.55 -8.32 3.96
CA SER A 40 16.21 -7.13 3.18
C SER A 40 14.70 -6.89 3.14
N LEU A 41 13.92 -7.94 2.90
CA LEU A 41 12.45 -7.90 2.89
C LEU A 41 11.88 -7.47 4.25
N ARG A 42 12.38 -8.08 5.34
CA ARG A 42 12.01 -7.72 6.72
C ARG A 42 12.26 -6.24 7.01
N THR A 43 13.38 -5.70 6.54
CA THR A 43 13.74 -4.29 6.75
C THR A 43 12.81 -3.34 5.98
N VAL A 44 12.43 -3.69 4.74
CA VAL A 44 11.45 -2.93 3.94
C VAL A 44 10.11 -2.88 4.68
N TYR A 45 9.57 -4.04 5.10
CA TYR A 45 8.26 -4.09 5.74
C TYR A 45 8.23 -3.49 7.14
N LEU A 46 9.31 -3.60 7.92
CA LEU A 46 9.44 -2.89 9.19
C LEU A 46 9.44 -1.37 8.96
N THR A 47 10.20 -0.88 7.98
CA THR A 47 10.23 0.54 7.64
C THR A 47 8.87 1.02 7.15
N LEU A 48 8.15 0.21 6.38
CA LEU A 48 6.79 0.50 5.93
C LEU A 48 5.82 0.58 7.10
N LEU A 49 5.89 -0.36 8.05
CA LEU A 49 5.08 -0.36 9.25
C LEU A 49 5.34 0.90 10.10
N CYS A 50 6.60 1.26 10.33
CA CYS A 50 6.97 2.50 11.01
C CYS A 50 6.47 3.75 10.27
N ALA A 51 6.49 3.75 8.94
CA ALA A 51 5.98 4.85 8.13
C ALA A 51 4.45 4.98 8.25
N LEU A 52 3.72 3.86 8.27
CA LEU A 52 2.27 3.86 8.51
C LEU A 52 1.93 4.40 9.90
N TRP A 53 2.64 3.96 10.95
CA TRP A 53 2.46 4.51 12.30
C TRP A 53 2.79 6.01 12.37
N SER A 54 3.85 6.45 11.67
CA SER A 54 4.20 7.87 11.58
C SER A 54 3.11 8.68 10.86
N PHE A 55 2.52 8.12 9.80
CA PHE A 55 1.36 8.72 9.14
C PHE A 55 0.16 8.80 10.08
N SER A 56 -0.14 7.74 10.84
CA SER A 56 -1.24 7.74 11.82
C SER A 56 -1.03 8.82 12.85
N PHE A 57 0.19 8.92 13.37
CA PHE A 57 0.60 9.92 14.33
C PHE A 57 0.42 11.34 13.76
N GLY A 58 0.83 11.57 12.51
CA GLY A 58 0.59 12.84 11.82
C GLY A 58 -0.90 13.18 11.66
N SER A 59 -1.72 12.21 11.28
CA SER A 59 -3.18 12.39 11.20
C SER A 59 -3.81 12.66 12.56
N PHE A 60 -3.29 12.07 13.64
CA PHE A 60 -3.77 12.30 14.99
C PHE A 60 -3.36 13.69 15.51
N LEU A 61 -2.12 14.10 15.25
CA LEU A 61 -1.66 15.47 15.52
C LEU A 61 -2.54 16.50 14.82
N GLN A 62 -3.04 16.19 13.63
CA GLN A 62 -3.99 17.06 12.94
C GLN A 62 -5.29 17.24 13.70
N LEU A 63 -5.85 16.16 14.25
CA LEU A 63 -7.10 16.20 14.99
C LEU A 63 -7.00 17.04 16.27
N ILE A 64 -5.82 17.10 16.88
CA ILE A 64 -5.62 17.84 18.14
C ILE A 64 -5.19 19.29 17.89
N TRP A 65 -4.32 19.53 16.91
CA TRP A 65 -3.60 20.81 16.77
C TRP A 65 -3.98 21.60 15.52
N GLU A 66 -4.85 21.07 14.65
CA GLU A 66 -5.16 21.68 13.34
C GLU A 66 -3.91 22.02 12.50
N ALA A 67 -2.80 21.30 12.71
CA ALA A 67 -1.48 21.55 12.11
C ALA A 67 -1.39 21.39 10.58
N GLY A 68 -2.48 21.00 9.94
CA GLY A 68 -2.59 20.39 8.63
C GLY A 68 -3.21 21.39 7.69
N GLY A 69 -2.54 21.56 6.57
CA GLY A 69 -2.85 22.61 5.63
C GLY A 69 -1.79 22.70 4.55
N ARG A 70 -1.69 23.86 3.93
CA ARG A 70 -0.78 24.06 2.78
C ARG A 70 0.68 23.81 3.15
N PHE A 71 1.08 24.07 4.40
CA PHE A 71 2.46 23.89 4.87
C PHE A 71 2.87 22.42 4.95
N THR A 72 2.02 21.53 5.47
CA THR A 72 2.31 20.08 5.56
C THR A 72 2.32 19.42 4.17
N VAL A 73 1.49 19.92 3.24
CA VAL A 73 1.50 19.49 1.83
C VAL A 73 2.80 19.93 1.14
N LEU A 74 3.23 21.18 1.32
CA LEU A 74 4.49 21.67 0.75
C LEU A 74 5.71 20.96 1.36
N SER A 75 5.68 20.67 2.65
CA SER A 75 6.73 19.93 3.37
C SER A 75 6.85 18.47 2.91
N SER A 76 5.71 17.78 2.73
CA SER A 76 5.70 16.42 2.14
C SER A 76 6.14 16.44 0.67
N ALA A 77 5.69 17.42 -0.13
CA ALA A 77 6.13 17.56 -1.52
C ALA A 77 7.63 17.88 -1.65
N ALA A 78 8.21 18.66 -0.73
CA ALA A 78 9.64 18.99 -0.73
C ALA A 78 10.53 17.84 -0.24
N SER A 79 10.02 17.00 0.66
CA SER A 79 10.78 15.85 1.19
C SER A 79 10.91 14.69 0.19
N LEU A 80 10.00 14.55 -0.77
CA LEU A 80 10.06 13.50 -1.81
C LEU A 80 11.24 13.68 -2.79
N PRO A 81 11.48 14.86 -3.39
CA PRO A 81 12.69 15.13 -4.16
C PRO A 81 13.95 14.98 -3.30
N CYS A 82 13.93 15.45 -2.05
CA CYS A 82 15.08 15.32 -1.14
C CYS A 82 15.44 13.84 -0.88
N LEU A 83 14.46 12.94 -0.78
CA LEU A 83 14.72 11.49 -0.67
C LEU A 83 15.43 10.91 -1.89
N TYR A 84 15.19 11.47 -3.07
CA TYR A 84 15.86 11.08 -4.31
C TYR A 84 17.29 11.62 -4.38
N PHE A 85 17.52 12.87 -3.95
CA PHE A 85 18.85 13.49 -3.99
C PHE A 85 19.81 13.00 -2.88
N ILE A 86 19.32 12.43 -1.78
CA ILE A 86 20.19 11.92 -0.71
C ILE A 86 20.91 10.62 -1.15
N SER A 87 22.24 10.65 -1.03
CA SER A 87 23.14 9.53 -1.30
C SER A 87 22.70 8.22 -0.61
N PRO A 88 22.83 7.05 -1.28
CA PRO A 88 22.42 5.75 -0.74
C PRO A 88 23.15 5.37 0.56
N LEU A 89 24.33 5.95 0.84
CA LEU A 89 25.11 5.66 2.05
C LEU A 89 24.53 6.25 3.34
N ARG A 90 23.64 7.26 3.27
CA ARG A 90 23.11 7.93 4.47
C ARG A 90 21.76 7.39 4.90
N VAL A 91 21.72 6.08 5.18
CA VAL A 91 20.51 5.30 5.48
C VAL A 91 19.65 5.93 6.58
N ARG A 92 20.25 6.30 7.73
CA ARG A 92 19.52 6.88 8.87
C ARG A 92 18.78 8.18 8.51
N THR A 93 19.40 9.04 7.71
CA THR A 93 18.78 10.30 7.26
C THR A 93 17.66 10.05 6.25
N LYS A 94 17.80 9.05 5.38
CA LYS A 94 16.72 8.69 4.45
C LYS A 94 15.50 8.13 5.19
N VAL A 95 15.72 7.28 6.19
CA VAL A 95 14.63 6.75 7.03
C VAL A 95 13.97 7.86 7.83
N SER A 96 14.72 8.76 8.47
CA SER A 96 14.12 9.88 9.23
C SER A 96 13.32 10.83 8.32
N LEU A 97 13.84 11.11 7.12
CA LEU A 97 13.14 11.95 6.15
C LEU A 97 11.87 11.26 5.63
N LEU A 98 11.89 9.93 5.45
CA LEU A 98 10.70 9.15 5.11
C LEU A 98 9.65 9.21 6.22
N MET A 99 10.04 9.04 7.49
CA MET A 99 9.10 9.14 8.63
C MET A 99 8.51 10.55 8.73
N PHE A 100 9.35 11.58 8.56
CA PHE A 100 8.91 12.97 8.53
C PHE A 100 7.95 13.23 7.36
N ALA A 101 8.26 12.75 6.16
CA ALA A 101 7.37 12.86 5.00
C ALA A 101 6.04 12.16 5.24
N ALA A 102 6.05 10.93 5.77
CA ALA A 102 4.87 10.16 6.12
C ALA A 102 4.01 10.87 7.17
N CYS A 103 4.61 11.45 8.20
CA CYS A 103 3.92 12.24 9.23
C CYS A 103 3.27 13.50 8.65
N ASN A 104 3.98 14.30 7.85
CA ASN A 104 3.41 15.48 7.20
C ASN A 104 2.29 15.11 6.21
N MET A 105 2.45 13.99 5.51
CA MET A 105 1.41 13.48 4.62
C MET A 105 0.19 13.04 5.44
N GLY A 106 0.39 12.34 6.55
CA GLY A 106 -0.65 11.98 7.50
C GLY A 106 -1.42 13.19 8.04
N ALA A 107 -0.72 14.25 8.44
CA ALA A 107 -1.35 15.49 8.89
C ALA A 107 -2.19 16.15 7.79
N SER A 108 -1.73 16.10 6.53
CA SER A 108 -2.46 16.65 5.39
C SER A 108 -3.71 15.83 5.05
N PHE A 109 -3.59 14.50 5.08
CA PHE A 109 -4.73 13.59 4.90
C PHE A 109 -5.66 13.56 6.11
N GLY A 110 -5.19 13.98 7.28
CA GLY A 110 -5.96 14.02 8.53
C GLY A 110 -7.25 14.84 8.41
N LEU A 111 -7.24 15.92 7.63
CA LEU A 111 -8.44 16.70 7.31
C LEU A 111 -9.51 15.87 6.57
N TYR A 112 -9.08 15.07 5.59
CA TYR A 112 -9.97 14.18 4.85
C TYR A 112 -10.44 13.00 5.72
N ILE A 113 -9.55 12.48 6.57
CA ILE A 113 -9.88 11.43 7.53
C ILE A 113 -10.93 11.92 8.51
N GLU A 114 -10.80 13.14 9.05
CA GLU A 114 -11.81 13.75 9.93
C GLU A 114 -13.18 13.87 9.24
N TYR A 115 -13.18 14.36 7.99
CA TYR A 115 -14.40 14.45 7.19
C TYR A 115 -15.06 13.09 6.98
N LEU A 116 -14.29 12.08 6.59
CA LEU A 116 -14.79 10.71 6.40
C LEU A 116 -15.22 10.07 7.73
N PHE A 117 -14.56 10.42 8.85
CA PHE A 117 -14.89 9.90 10.17
C PHE A 117 -16.25 10.43 10.64
N ARG A 118 -16.60 11.69 10.33
CA ARG A 118 -17.95 12.23 10.57
C ARG A 118 -19.02 11.55 9.71
N MET A 119 -18.69 11.13 8.49
CA MET A 119 -19.62 10.43 7.61
C MET A 119 -19.85 8.99 8.04
N ASN A 120 -18.79 8.22 8.22
CA ASN A 120 -18.86 6.81 8.61
C ASN A 120 -17.54 6.35 9.24
N GLN A 121 -17.50 6.35 10.57
CA GLN A 121 -16.34 5.96 11.37
C GLN A 121 -15.83 4.56 11.02
N ILE A 122 -16.74 3.63 10.74
CA ILE A 122 -16.42 2.22 10.47
C ILE A 122 -15.61 2.10 9.18
N LEU A 123 -16.03 2.79 8.12
CA LEU A 123 -15.31 2.75 6.83
C LEU A 123 -13.88 3.26 6.96
N VAL A 124 -13.67 4.31 7.76
CA VAL A 124 -12.34 4.89 8.00
C VAL A 124 -11.46 3.91 8.77
N VAL A 125 -11.98 3.34 9.86
CA VAL A 125 -11.24 2.38 10.67
C VAL A 125 -10.86 1.15 9.84
N SER A 126 -11.78 0.60 9.04
CA SER A 126 -11.49 -0.57 8.19
C SER A 126 -10.48 -0.27 7.09
N LEU A 127 -10.59 0.89 6.43
CA LEU A 127 -9.65 1.30 5.38
C LEU A 127 -8.23 1.52 5.91
N TYR A 128 -8.11 1.94 7.18
CA TYR A 128 -6.83 2.23 7.81
C TYR A 128 -6.21 1.01 8.52
N ALA A 129 -7.02 0.25 9.24
CA ALA A 129 -6.60 -0.92 9.99
C ALA A 129 -6.22 -2.09 9.06
N GLY A 130 -6.98 -2.32 7.99
CA GLY A 130 -6.75 -3.44 7.07
C GLY A 130 -5.33 -3.50 6.50
N PRO A 131 -4.83 -2.43 5.84
CA PRO A 131 -3.48 -2.39 5.29
C PRO A 131 -2.40 -2.50 6.37
N THR A 132 -2.59 -1.82 7.50
CA THR A 132 -1.63 -1.84 8.63
C THR A 132 -1.51 -3.23 9.23
N LEU A 133 -2.63 -3.92 9.41
CA LEU A 133 -2.67 -5.30 9.88
C LEU A 133 -2.04 -6.25 8.86
N GLY A 134 -2.35 -6.11 7.57
CA GLY A 134 -1.77 -6.99 6.54
C GLY A 134 -0.25 -6.84 6.37
N ILE A 135 0.27 -5.62 6.51
CA ILE A 135 1.73 -5.37 6.53
C ILE A 135 2.35 -5.89 7.83
N GLY A 136 1.65 -5.73 8.96
CA GLY A 136 2.07 -6.26 10.25
C GLY A 136 2.14 -7.79 10.27
N THR A 137 1.11 -8.48 9.77
CA THR A 137 1.10 -9.94 9.67
C THR A 137 2.17 -10.43 8.71
N PHE A 138 2.35 -9.78 7.56
CA PHE A 138 3.45 -10.10 6.65
C PHE A 138 4.82 -10.01 7.35
N TRP A 139 5.05 -8.95 8.11
CA TRP A 139 6.31 -8.76 8.83
C TRP A 139 6.52 -9.84 9.92
N ILE A 140 5.47 -10.15 10.71
CA ILE A 140 5.51 -11.21 11.73
C ILE A 140 5.73 -12.58 11.08
N ASP A 141 5.00 -12.91 10.03
CA ASP A 141 5.13 -14.19 9.31
C ASP A 141 6.53 -14.32 8.70
N SER A 142 7.08 -13.23 8.17
CA SER A 142 8.46 -13.22 7.67
C SER A 142 9.50 -13.45 8.77
N LEU A 143 9.16 -13.22 10.04
CA LEU A 143 10.02 -13.51 11.20
C LEU A 143 9.91 -14.98 11.63
N LEU A 144 8.69 -15.54 11.59
CA LEU A 144 8.37 -16.87 12.09
C LEU A 144 8.63 -17.99 11.08
N SER A 145 8.35 -17.76 9.80
CA SER A 145 8.54 -18.73 8.71
C SER A 145 9.51 -18.19 7.67
N ARG A 146 10.24 -19.11 7.01
CA ARG A 146 11.07 -18.82 5.83
C ARG A 146 10.45 -19.38 4.55
N GLU A 147 9.32 -20.08 4.67
CA GLU A 147 8.60 -20.62 3.53
C GLU A 147 7.84 -19.50 2.81
N ARG A 148 8.20 -19.29 1.56
CA ARG A 148 7.65 -18.21 0.73
C ARG A 148 6.13 -18.29 0.61
N ARG A 149 5.60 -19.48 0.34
CA ARG A 149 4.17 -19.71 0.14
C ARG A 149 3.36 -19.40 1.40
N GLU A 150 3.84 -19.85 2.57
CA GLU A 150 3.15 -19.62 3.84
C GLU A 150 3.05 -18.12 4.14
N ILE A 151 4.15 -17.38 3.99
CA ILE A 151 4.18 -15.93 4.23
C ILE A 151 3.14 -15.22 3.34
N TYR A 152 3.01 -15.61 2.08
CA TYR A 152 2.07 -14.96 1.15
C TYR A 152 0.62 -15.34 1.38
N ILE A 153 0.33 -16.62 1.62
CA ILE A 153 -1.02 -17.08 1.93
C ILE A 153 -1.50 -16.46 3.24
N ASN A 154 -0.65 -16.43 4.27
CA ASN A 154 -1.01 -15.86 5.57
C ASN A 154 -1.22 -14.34 5.47
N CYS A 155 -0.35 -13.62 4.76
CA CYS A 155 -0.53 -12.19 4.50
C CYS A 155 -1.86 -11.88 3.80
N LEU A 156 -2.30 -12.71 2.86
CA LEU A 156 -3.59 -12.50 2.18
C LEU A 156 -4.77 -12.90 3.07
N THR A 157 -4.67 -14.04 3.75
CA THR A 157 -5.80 -14.70 4.41
C THR A 157 -6.17 -14.07 5.74
N TYR A 158 -5.21 -13.76 6.62
CA TYR A 158 -5.49 -13.21 7.94
C TYR A 158 -6.22 -11.86 7.92
N PRO A 159 -5.66 -10.79 7.31
CA PRO A 159 -6.32 -9.49 7.28
C PRO A 159 -7.63 -9.51 6.48
N PHE A 160 -7.71 -10.30 5.41
CA PHE A 160 -8.95 -10.44 4.64
C PHE A 160 -10.05 -11.15 5.45
N SER A 161 -9.71 -12.24 6.15
CA SER A 161 -10.65 -12.97 7.00
C SER A 161 -11.13 -12.13 8.16
N LEU A 162 -10.26 -11.34 8.80
CA LEU A 162 -10.62 -10.43 9.88
C LEU A 162 -11.57 -9.33 9.38
N MET A 163 -11.30 -8.76 8.19
CA MET A 163 -12.20 -7.77 7.57
C MET A 163 -13.54 -8.38 7.18
N LEU A 164 -13.55 -9.60 6.64
CA LEU A 164 -14.78 -10.31 6.28
C LEU A 164 -15.60 -10.69 7.53
N ALA A 165 -14.96 -11.15 8.61
CA ALA A 165 -15.64 -11.40 9.87
C ALA A 165 -16.28 -10.12 10.43
N THR A 166 -15.55 -9.00 10.38
CA THR A 166 -16.07 -7.68 10.76
C THR A 166 -17.24 -7.26 9.89
N TYR A 167 -17.18 -7.53 8.58
CA TYR A 167 -18.29 -7.31 7.64
C TYR A 167 -19.53 -8.11 8.05
N VAL A 168 -19.38 -9.43 8.21
CA VAL A 168 -20.47 -10.36 8.49
C VAL A 168 -21.18 -9.98 9.79
N VAL A 169 -20.41 -9.86 10.90
CA VAL A 169 -20.96 -9.50 12.22
C VAL A 169 -21.75 -8.18 12.13
N ARG A 170 -21.23 -7.20 11.39
CA ARG A 170 -21.88 -5.88 11.28
C ARG A 170 -23.06 -5.84 10.32
N THR A 171 -23.08 -6.64 9.25
CA THR A 171 -24.28 -6.76 8.40
C THR A 171 -25.46 -7.39 9.12
N PHE A 172 -25.20 -8.26 10.11
CA PHE A 172 -26.25 -8.79 10.97
C PHE A 172 -26.81 -7.74 11.95
N GLU A 173 -25.97 -6.82 12.44
CA GLU A 173 -26.40 -5.73 13.34
C GLU A 173 -27.00 -4.51 12.62
N VAL A 174 -26.56 -4.23 11.38
CA VAL A 174 -26.94 -3.03 10.63
C VAL A 174 -27.66 -3.44 9.34
N ILE A 175 -28.99 -3.36 9.35
CA ILE A 175 -29.86 -3.55 8.18
C ILE A 175 -29.78 -2.31 7.26
N ASN A 176 -28.58 -1.85 6.91
CA ASN A 176 -28.41 -0.74 5.97
C ASN A 176 -27.59 -1.20 4.77
N ILE A 177 -28.30 -1.51 3.70
CA ILE A 177 -27.76 -2.00 2.41
C ILE A 177 -26.68 -1.05 1.87
N HIS A 178 -26.80 0.25 2.09
CA HIS A 178 -25.80 1.22 1.64
C HIS A 178 -24.45 1.06 2.35
N VAL A 179 -24.46 0.84 3.67
CA VAL A 179 -23.23 0.66 4.46
C VAL A 179 -22.56 -0.66 4.09
N ALA A 180 -23.34 -1.73 3.91
CA ALA A 180 -22.83 -3.03 3.46
C ALA A 180 -22.12 -2.92 2.11
N HIS A 181 -22.71 -2.17 1.16
CA HIS A 181 -22.13 -1.98 -0.17
C HIS A 181 -20.81 -1.20 -0.14
N TRP A 182 -20.68 -0.19 0.73
CA TRP A 182 -19.42 0.51 0.93
C TRP A 182 -18.37 -0.36 1.59
N LEU A 183 -18.74 -1.16 2.59
CA LEU A 183 -17.79 -2.04 3.28
C LEU A 183 -17.27 -3.13 2.34
N LEU A 184 -18.12 -3.69 1.48
CA LEU A 184 -17.70 -4.62 0.42
C LEU A 184 -16.65 -3.99 -0.51
N LYS A 185 -16.84 -2.73 -0.92
CA LYS A 185 -15.84 -2.00 -1.72
C LYS A 185 -14.51 -1.87 -0.99
N VAL A 186 -14.53 -1.58 0.32
CA VAL A 186 -13.32 -1.53 1.15
C VAL A 186 -12.63 -2.90 1.20
N CYS A 187 -13.38 -4.00 1.34
CA CYS A 187 -12.83 -5.36 1.31
C CYS A 187 -12.14 -5.67 -0.02
N VAL A 188 -12.76 -5.30 -1.16
CA VAL A 188 -12.18 -5.50 -2.49
C VAL A 188 -10.90 -4.69 -2.67
N VAL A 189 -10.89 -3.42 -2.26
CA VAL A 189 -9.70 -2.57 -2.32
C VAL A 189 -8.58 -3.12 -1.45
N LEU A 190 -8.89 -3.61 -0.25
CA LEU A 190 -7.90 -4.25 0.60
C LEU A 190 -7.33 -5.52 -0.05
N ALA A 191 -8.19 -6.39 -0.60
CA ALA A 191 -7.73 -7.62 -1.26
C ALA A 191 -6.79 -7.31 -2.44
N LEU A 192 -7.11 -6.30 -3.25
CA LEU A 192 -6.24 -5.82 -4.33
C LEU A 192 -4.92 -5.27 -3.81
N PHE A 193 -4.95 -4.52 -2.70
CA PHE A 193 -3.74 -4.00 -2.08
C PHE A 193 -2.84 -5.11 -1.52
N LEU A 194 -3.40 -6.08 -0.82
CA LEU A 194 -2.65 -7.23 -0.28
C LEU A 194 -2.09 -8.10 -1.41
N GLY A 195 -2.86 -8.34 -2.47
CA GLY A 195 -2.38 -9.02 -3.67
C GLY A 195 -1.22 -8.26 -4.32
N TYR A 196 -1.29 -6.93 -4.38
CA TYR A 196 -0.17 -6.10 -4.84
C TYR A 196 1.05 -6.24 -3.93
N VAL A 197 0.89 -6.22 -2.60
CA VAL A 197 1.98 -6.42 -1.63
C VAL A 197 2.67 -7.77 -1.83
N VAL A 198 1.91 -8.85 -2.04
CA VAL A 198 2.45 -10.19 -2.32
C VAL A 198 3.25 -10.20 -3.62
N VAL A 199 2.69 -9.67 -4.70
CA VAL A 199 3.35 -9.59 -6.02
C VAL A 199 4.62 -8.72 -5.95
N TYR A 200 4.56 -7.60 -5.24
CA TYR A 200 5.71 -6.69 -5.10
C TYR A 200 6.79 -7.26 -4.17
N SER A 201 6.42 -8.04 -3.14
CA SER A 201 7.37 -8.80 -2.32
C SER A 201 8.22 -9.76 -3.16
N GLN A 202 7.62 -10.44 -4.13
CA GLN A 202 8.36 -11.31 -5.04
C GLN A 202 9.36 -10.53 -5.91
N GLU A 203 8.97 -9.34 -6.37
CA GLU A 203 9.86 -8.47 -7.13
C GLU A 203 11.05 -7.99 -6.27
N ILE A 204 10.80 -7.61 -5.01
CA ILE A 204 11.87 -7.29 -4.05
C ILE A 204 12.77 -8.52 -3.83
N LEU A 205 12.19 -9.71 -3.70
CA LEU A 205 12.96 -10.92 -3.43
C LEU A 205 13.89 -11.27 -4.60
N TYR A 206 13.38 -11.15 -5.83
CA TYR A 206 14.15 -11.38 -7.04
C TYR A 206 15.28 -10.35 -7.18
N ASP A 207 14.99 -9.07 -6.95
CA ASP A 207 16.02 -8.02 -6.98
C ASP A 207 17.09 -8.22 -5.90
N ALA A 208 16.71 -8.71 -4.71
CA ALA A 208 17.62 -8.89 -3.57
C ALA A 208 18.59 -10.04 -3.79
N HIS A 209 18.23 -10.97 -4.68
CA HIS A 209 19.06 -12.08 -5.06
C HIS A 209 20.23 -11.65 -5.95
N PHE A 210 20.04 -10.61 -6.79
CA PHE A 210 21.04 -10.18 -7.77
C PHE A 210 21.69 -8.83 -7.46
N ARG A 211 21.10 -7.98 -6.61
CA ARG A 211 21.60 -6.60 -6.31
C ARG A 211 21.34 -6.15 -4.87
N GLU A 212 22.14 -5.19 -4.40
CA GLU A 212 21.84 -4.42 -3.19
C GLU A 212 20.57 -3.57 -3.39
N ILE A 213 19.59 -3.75 -2.50
CA ILE A 213 18.31 -3.04 -2.58
C ILE A 213 18.36 -1.77 -1.74
N ASN A 214 17.97 -0.64 -2.35
CA ASN A 214 17.65 0.56 -1.59
C ASN A 214 16.25 0.42 -0.95
N PHE A 215 16.21 -0.16 0.26
CA PHE A 215 14.97 -0.49 0.96
C PHE A 215 14.07 0.73 1.22
N VAL A 216 14.64 1.92 1.40
CA VAL A 216 13.87 3.16 1.60
C VAL A 216 13.09 3.52 0.34
N ASN A 217 13.71 3.40 -0.84
CA ASN A 217 13.04 3.66 -2.11
C ASN A 217 11.91 2.65 -2.35
N ARG A 218 12.16 1.36 -2.08
CA ARG A 218 11.13 0.31 -2.19
C ARG A 218 9.95 0.55 -1.24
N THR A 219 10.24 0.95 0.00
CA THR A 219 9.23 1.33 0.99
C THR A 219 8.37 2.50 0.50
N LEU A 220 9.01 3.54 -0.04
CA LEU A 220 8.33 4.70 -0.60
C LEU A 220 7.41 4.29 -1.76
N THR A 221 7.89 3.45 -2.68
CA THR A 221 7.06 2.93 -3.76
C THR A 221 5.80 2.25 -3.22
N ILE A 222 5.91 1.31 -2.27
CA ILE A 222 4.73 0.62 -1.70
C ILE A 222 3.79 1.62 -1.02
N PHE A 223 4.33 2.56 -0.24
CA PHE A 223 3.57 3.57 0.48
C PHE A 223 2.69 4.43 -0.44
N PHE A 224 3.19 4.82 -1.61
CA PHE A 224 2.45 5.63 -2.60
C PHE A 224 1.54 4.81 -3.52
N HIS A 225 1.68 3.48 -3.57
CA HIS A 225 0.82 2.64 -4.41
C HIS A 225 -0.59 2.43 -3.85
N LEU A 226 -0.79 2.54 -2.53
CA LEU A 226 -2.12 2.38 -1.92
C LEU A 226 -3.14 3.42 -2.44
N PRO A 227 -2.84 4.73 -2.46
CA PRO A 227 -3.67 5.72 -3.15
C PRO A 227 -3.85 5.44 -4.65
N GLY A 228 -2.81 4.96 -5.34
CA GLY A 228 -2.86 4.63 -6.77
C GLY A 228 -3.81 3.48 -7.09
N ILE A 229 -3.80 2.42 -6.27
CA ILE A 229 -4.71 1.27 -6.37
C ILE A 229 -6.15 1.70 -6.09
N VAL A 230 -6.37 2.54 -5.06
CA VAL A 230 -7.69 3.11 -4.75
C VAL A 230 -8.23 3.95 -5.90
N VAL A 231 -7.42 4.84 -6.49
CA VAL A 231 -7.81 5.66 -7.64
C VAL A 231 -8.11 4.80 -8.86
N HIS A 232 -7.32 3.75 -9.10
CA HIS A 232 -7.58 2.83 -10.22
C HIS A 232 -8.84 2.00 -10.01
N ALA A 233 -9.05 1.46 -8.81
CA ALA A 233 -10.27 0.74 -8.46
C ALA A 233 -11.51 1.66 -8.56
N ALA A 234 -11.41 2.90 -8.09
CA ALA A 234 -12.47 3.89 -8.21
C ALA A 234 -12.78 4.22 -9.68
N ARG A 235 -11.77 4.37 -10.54
CA ARG A 235 -11.95 4.57 -11.99
C ARG A 235 -12.63 3.37 -12.66
N LEU A 236 -12.25 2.14 -12.29
CA LEU A 236 -12.87 0.92 -12.81
C LEU A 236 -14.35 0.82 -12.39
N CYS A 237 -14.67 1.10 -11.12
CA CYS A 237 -16.06 1.12 -10.64
C CYS A 237 -16.88 2.24 -11.29
N LEU A 238 -16.32 3.43 -11.48
CA LEU A 238 -16.98 4.53 -12.18
C LEU A 238 -17.19 4.23 -13.66
N GLY A 239 -16.21 3.62 -14.33
CA GLY A 239 -16.33 3.19 -15.72
C GLY A 239 -17.45 2.16 -15.92
N ALA A 240 -17.53 1.16 -15.05
CA ALA A 240 -18.58 0.15 -15.08
C ALA A 240 -19.98 0.75 -14.89
N ASN A 241 -20.13 1.72 -13.96
CA ASN A 241 -21.41 2.42 -13.76
C ASN A 241 -21.82 3.27 -14.98
N ILE A 242 -20.86 3.87 -15.70
CA ILE A 242 -21.14 4.67 -16.89
C ILE A 242 -21.56 3.78 -18.07
N GLU A 243 -20.97 2.60 -18.22
CA GLU A 243 -21.39 1.61 -19.22
C GLU A 243 -22.79 1.06 -18.92
N GLN A 244 -23.10 0.82 -17.65
CA GLN A 244 -24.42 0.33 -17.22
C GLN A 244 -25.52 1.38 -17.44
N HIS A 245 -25.21 2.68 -17.33
CA HIS A 245 -26.15 3.77 -17.65
C HIS A 245 -26.32 4.03 -19.14
N ARG A 246 -25.45 3.49 -20.00
CA ARG A 246 -25.50 3.64 -21.47
C ARG A 246 -26.26 2.50 -22.14
N GLN A 247 -26.55 1.43 -21.42
CA GLN A 247 -27.31 0.26 -21.86
C GLN A 247 -28.79 0.27 -21.42
N ASN A 248 -29.18 1.24 -20.58
CA ASN A 248 -30.57 1.60 -20.28
C ASN A 248 -30.96 2.87 -21.04
#